data_AF-A0A1V6E021-F1
#
_entry.id   AF-A0A1V6E021-F1
#
_cell.length_a   1.000
_cell.length_b   1.000
_cell.length_c   1.000
_cell.angle_alpha   90.00
_cell.angle_beta   90.00
_cell.angle_gamma   90.00
#
_symmetry.space_group_name_H-M   'P 1'
#
loop_
_entity.id
_entity.type
_entity.pdbx_description
1 polymer ?
#
loop_
_entity_poly.entity_id
_entity_poly.type
_entity_poly.pdbx_seq_one_letter_code
_entity_poly.pdbx_strand_id
1 'polypeptide(L)'
;MVALHGVNPPDALFRDQAARIETLIWEHTWRVLRTGVDVVHEGGFWTRASRDDARRRAREWGVECRLYALRCPVEVARRRTLARTAGMPEGTLEISGPTFDLLLQRFEPLGPDEPCSVVETGGL
;
A
#
# COMPACT_ATOMS: atom_id res chain seq x y z
N MET A 1 -8.22 -9.37 2.90
CA MET A 1 -7.87 -10.62 2.20
C MET A 1 -8.42 -11.83 2.95
N VAL A 2 -7.83 -12.23 4.09
CA VAL A 2 -8.18 -13.48 4.80
C VAL A 2 -9.66 -13.66 5.10
N ALA A 3 -10.30 -12.68 5.76
CA ALA A 3 -11.70 -12.81 6.17
C ALA A 3 -12.71 -12.93 5.01
N LEU A 4 -12.38 -12.42 3.82
CA LEU A 4 -13.29 -12.39 2.66
C LEU A 4 -12.95 -13.44 1.59
N HIS A 5 -11.67 -13.81 1.48
CA HIS A 5 -11.16 -14.62 0.37
C HIS A 5 -10.26 -15.76 0.81
N GLY A 6 -10.10 -15.98 2.12
CA GLY A 6 -9.21 -16.99 2.66
C GLY A 6 -7.74 -16.57 2.67
N VAL A 7 -6.90 -17.43 3.22
CA VAL A 7 -5.46 -17.24 3.27
C VAL A 7 -4.87 -17.61 1.91
N ASN A 8 -3.94 -16.79 1.41
CA ASN A 8 -3.17 -17.02 0.18
C ASN A 8 -4.04 -17.46 -1.02
N PRO A 9 -4.92 -16.58 -1.52
CA PRO A 9 -5.81 -16.96 -2.62
C PRO A 9 -5.03 -17.25 -3.91
N PRO A 10 -5.57 -18.08 -4.81
CA PRO A 10 -4.91 -18.41 -6.08
C PRO A 10 -4.58 -17.17 -6.91
N ASP A 11 -3.43 -17.18 -7.59
CA ASP A 11 -2.93 -16.08 -8.43
C ASP A 11 -3.97 -15.55 -9.42
N ALA A 12 -4.73 -16.46 -10.05
CA ALA A 12 -5.77 -16.12 -11.02
C ALA A 12 -6.92 -15.29 -10.41
N LEU A 13 -7.14 -15.38 -9.10
CA LEU A 13 -8.18 -14.65 -8.38
C LEU A 13 -7.63 -13.44 -7.61
N PHE A 14 -6.34 -13.43 -7.31
CA PHE A 14 -5.72 -12.47 -6.40
C PHE A 14 -6.01 -11.02 -6.79
N ARG A 15 -5.81 -10.68 -8.06
CA ARG A 15 -5.97 -9.30 -8.56
C ARG A 15 -7.40 -8.79 -8.38
N ASP A 16 -8.38 -9.58 -8.79
CA ASP A 16 -9.79 -9.19 -8.71
C ASP A 16 -10.27 -9.09 -7.27
N GLN A 17 -9.83 -10.02 -6.42
CA GLN A 17 -10.12 -10.01 -4.99
C GLN A 17 -9.49 -8.82 -4.28
N ALA A 18 -8.23 -8.49 -4.60
CA ALA A 18 -7.55 -7.31 -4.07
C ALA A 18 -8.28 -6.01 -4.48
N ALA A 19 -8.72 -5.89 -5.74
CA ALA A 19 -9.47 -4.73 -6.22
C ALA A 19 -10.82 -4.55 -5.51
N ARG A 20 -11.53 -5.65 -5.20
CA ARG A 20 -12.77 -5.59 -4.40
C ARG A 20 -12.49 -5.09 -2.98
N ILE A 21 -11.42 -5.56 -2.36
CA ILE A 21 -11.01 -5.10 -1.03
C ILE A 21 -10.60 -3.63 -1.06
N GLU A 22 -9.84 -3.21 -2.06
CA GLU A 22 -9.46 -1.80 -2.24
C GLU A 22 -10.70 -0.91 -2.36
N THR A 23 -11.71 -1.34 -3.11
CA THR A 23 -13.00 -0.64 -3.19
C THR A 23 -13.65 -0.48 -1.81
N LEU A 24 -13.72 -1.57 -1.03
CA LEU A 24 -14.27 -1.53 0.33
C LEU A 24 -13.46 -0.62 1.27
N ILE A 25 -12.13 -0.61 1.16
CA ILE A 25 -11.25 0.26 1.96
C ILE A 25 -11.52 1.73 1.61
N TRP A 26 -11.69 2.07 0.33
CA TRP A 26 -12.02 3.44 -0.09
C TRP A 26 -13.41 3.88 0.38
N GLU A 27 -14.41 3.02 0.27
CA GLU A 27 -15.76 3.29 0.80
C GLU A 27 -15.74 3.51 2.31
N HIS A 28 -14.98 2.67 3.03
CA HIS A 28 -14.82 2.82 4.48
C HIS A 28 -14.07 4.11 4.84
N THR A 29 -13.00 4.43 4.13
CA THR A 29 -12.23 5.68 4.27
C THR A 29 -13.16 6.88 4.18
N TRP A 30 -14.02 6.92 3.16
CA TRP A 30 -14.99 8.00 3.00
C TRP A 30 -15.99 8.08 4.16
N ARG A 31 -16.53 6.94 4.61
CA ARG A 31 -17.45 6.90 5.75
C ARG A 31 -16.83 7.45 7.03
N VAL A 32 -15.55 7.17 7.28
CA VAL A 32 -14.83 7.68 8.45
C VAL A 32 -14.54 9.17 8.31
N LEU A 33 -14.06 9.63 7.16
CA LEU A 33 -13.81 11.07 6.92
C LEU A 33 -15.08 11.92 7.16
N ARG A 34 -16.26 11.40 6.79
CA ARG A 34 -17.55 12.07 7.03
C ARG A 34 -17.92 12.27 8.49
N THR A 35 -17.25 11.60 9.43
CA THR A 35 -17.46 11.84 10.87
C THR A 35 -16.62 13.01 11.39
N GLY A 36 -15.86 13.69 10.52
CA GLY A 36 -15.04 14.85 10.87
C GLY A 36 -13.68 14.49 11.49
N VAL A 37 -13.19 13.26 11.28
CA VAL A 37 -11.88 12.80 11.75
C VAL A 37 -10.93 12.59 10.59
N ASP A 38 -9.63 12.73 10.85
CA ASP A 38 -8.58 12.44 9.89
C ASP A 38 -8.39 10.92 9.70
N VAL A 39 -8.03 10.51 8.49
CA VAL A 39 -7.77 9.10 8.15
C VAL A 39 -6.36 8.93 7.61
N VAL A 40 -5.63 7.96 8.15
CA VAL A 40 -4.42 7.41 7.52
C VAL A 40 -4.84 6.25 6.63
N HIS A 41 -4.77 6.45 5.32
CA HIS A 41 -5.03 5.41 4.34
C HIS A 41 -3.70 4.79 3.90
N GLU A 42 -3.49 3.51 4.19
CA GLU A 42 -2.31 2.74 3.77
C GLU A 42 -2.75 1.72 2.71
N GLY A 43 -2.17 1.83 1.51
CA GLY A 43 -2.49 0.99 0.35
C GLY A 43 -1.31 0.85 -0.62
N GLY A 44 -0.09 0.98 -0.12
CA GLY A 44 1.14 0.97 -0.91
C GLY A 44 1.41 2.24 -1.74
N PHE A 45 0.45 2.71 -2.54
CA PHE A 45 0.57 3.91 -3.40
C PHE A 45 1.86 3.96 -4.25
N TRP A 46 2.27 2.81 -4.80
CA TRP A 46 3.57 2.65 -5.48
C TRP A 46 3.67 3.39 -6.80
N THR A 47 2.57 3.58 -7.52
CA THR A 47 2.57 4.25 -8.83
C THR A 47 2.06 5.69 -8.71
N ARG A 48 2.53 6.58 -9.59
CA ARG A 48 1.99 7.93 -9.72
C ARG A 48 0.49 7.91 -9.96
N ALA A 49 0.00 6.99 -10.80
CA ALA A 49 -1.42 6.84 -11.07
C ALA A 49 -2.24 6.56 -9.80
N SER A 50 -1.74 5.71 -8.89
CA SER A 50 -2.41 5.44 -7.62
C SER A 50 -2.44 6.66 -6.68
N ARG A 51 -1.37 7.45 -6.67
CA ARG A 51 -1.30 8.71 -5.89
C ARG A 51 -2.20 9.79 -6.49
N ASP A 52 -2.28 9.87 -7.81
CA ASP A 52 -3.19 10.77 -8.52
C ASP A 52 -4.66 10.43 -8.25
N ASP A 53 -5.02 9.14 -8.22
CA ASP A 53 -6.37 8.71 -7.85
C ASP A 53 -6.71 9.10 -6.39
N ALA A 54 -5.78 8.90 -5.46
CA ALA A 54 -5.96 9.33 -4.07
C ALA A 54 -6.17 10.85 -3.94
N ARG A 55 -5.34 11.65 -4.62
CA ARG A 55 -5.47 13.12 -4.66
C ARG A 55 -6.78 13.55 -5.31
N ARG A 56 -7.23 12.86 -6.37
CA ARG A 56 -8.51 13.12 -7.05
C ARG A 56 -9.68 12.86 -6.10
N ARG A 57 -9.73 11.70 -5.43
CA ARG A 57 -10.78 11.37 -4.45
C ARG A 57 -10.85 12.37 -3.31
N ALA A 58 -9.70 12.76 -2.75
CA ALA A 58 -9.64 13.76 -1.69
C ALA A 58 -10.24 15.11 -2.13
N ARG A 59 -9.91 15.57 -3.35
CA ARG A 59 -10.53 16.78 -3.93
C ARG A 59 -12.04 16.63 -4.09
N GLU A 60 -12.53 15.51 -4.59
CA GLU A 60 -13.97 15.23 -4.76
C GLU A 60 -14.71 15.18 -3.42
N TRP A 61 -14.05 14.71 -2.37
CA TRP A 61 -14.57 14.66 -1.01
C TRP A 61 -14.43 15.98 -0.24
N GLY A 62 -13.75 16.98 -0.82
CA GLY A 62 -13.52 18.26 -0.17
C GLY A 62 -12.58 18.18 1.03
N VAL A 63 -11.68 17.20 1.07
CA VAL A 63 -10.72 16.98 2.16
C VAL A 63 -9.28 17.23 1.71
N GLU A 64 -8.41 17.56 2.65
CA GLU A 64 -6.97 17.68 2.39
C GLU A 64 -6.34 16.30 2.16
N CYS A 65 -5.39 16.21 1.22
CA CYS A 65 -4.59 15.00 0.98
C CYS A 65 -3.12 15.27 1.30
N ARG A 66 -2.55 14.48 2.22
CA ARG A 66 -1.12 14.54 2.56
C ARG A 66 -0.46 13.22 2.21
N LEU A 67 0.64 13.28 1.44
CA LEU A 67 1.46 12.12 1.11
C LEU A 67 2.60 11.99 2.11
N TYR A 68 2.82 10.78 2.60
CA TYR A 68 3.95 10.42 3.46
C TYR A 68 4.84 9.40 2.73
N ALA A 69 6.10 9.75 2.51
CA ALA A 69 7.07 8.91 1.83
C ALA A 69 7.93 8.16 2.86
N LEU A 70 7.65 6.87 3.05
CA LEU A 70 8.49 6.02 3.91
C LEU A 70 9.77 5.64 3.16
N ARG A 71 10.91 6.16 3.61
CA ARG A 71 12.21 5.93 2.94
C ARG A 71 13.11 5.03 3.78
N CYS A 72 13.71 4.05 3.11
CA CYS A 72 14.86 3.29 3.59
C CYS A 72 15.64 2.78 2.38
N PRO A 73 16.91 2.36 2.55
CA PRO A 73 17.64 1.67 1.49
C PRO A 73 16.87 0.42 1.04
N VAL A 74 16.86 0.14 -0.27
CA VAL A 74 16.15 -1.02 -0.83
C VAL A 74 16.60 -2.34 -0.19
N GLU A 75 17.87 -2.46 0.19
CA GLU A 75 18.40 -3.66 0.86
C GLU A 75 17.86 -3.83 2.27
N VAL A 76 17.55 -2.73 2.96
CA VAL A 76 16.88 -2.77 4.26
C VAL A 76 15.43 -3.23 4.08
N ALA A 77 14.72 -2.71 3.06
CA ALA A 77 13.36 -3.14 2.74
C ALA A 77 13.30 -4.63 2.36
N ARG A 78 14.25 -5.08 1.53
CA ARG A 78 14.38 -6.48 1.10
C ARG A 78 14.64 -7.39 2.28
N ARG A 79 15.66 -7.08 3.10
CA ARG A 79 15.99 -7.84 4.32
C ARG A 79 14.80 -7.95 5.27
N ARG A 80 14.12 -6.83 5.57
CA ARG A 80 12.95 -6.81 6.46
C ARG A 80 11.78 -7.62 5.90
N THR A 81 11.56 -7.56 4.58
CA THR A 81 10.47 -8.33 3.94
C THR A 81 10.74 -9.82 3.99
N LEU A 82 11.94 -10.26 3.62
CA LEU A 82 12.31 -11.68 3.67
C LEU A 82 12.31 -12.23 5.09
N ALA A 83 12.79 -11.46 6.08
CA ALA A 83 12.74 -11.85 7.49
C ALA A 83 11.30 -11.99 7.99
N ARG A 84 10.39 -11.11 7.56
CA ARG A 84 8.95 -11.23 7.87
C ARG A 84 8.36 -12.49 7.25
N THR A 85 8.58 -12.72 5.95
CA THR A 85 8.10 -13.93 5.26
C THR A 85 8.57 -15.21 5.95
N ALA A 86 9.85 -15.28 6.34
CA ALA A 86 10.43 -16.46 7.00
C ALA A 86 9.83 -16.74 8.40
N GLY A 87 9.25 -15.74 9.07
CA GLY A 87 8.61 -15.88 10.37
C GLY A 87 7.09 -16.09 10.31
N MET A 88 6.49 -16.16 9.13
CA MET A 88 5.04 -16.31 8.98
C MET A 88 4.60 -17.78 9.10
N PRO A 89 3.38 -18.06 9.59
CA PRO A 89 2.79 -19.40 9.53
C PRO A 89 2.69 -19.94 8.10
N GLU A 90 2.71 -21.26 7.98
CA GLU A 90 2.52 -21.96 6.70
C GLU A 90 1.18 -21.57 6.05
N GLY A 91 1.19 -21.44 4.73
CA GLY A 91 0.01 -21.12 3.92
C GLY A 91 -0.36 -19.63 3.91
N THR A 92 0.46 -18.75 4.51
CA THR A 92 0.30 -17.29 4.37
C THR A 92 0.72 -16.79 2.98
N LEU A 93 0.32 -15.56 2.64
CA LEU A 93 0.76 -14.92 1.40
C LEU A 93 2.22 -14.48 1.55
N GLU A 94 3.12 -15.24 0.94
CA GLU A 94 4.56 -15.03 1.07
C GLU A 94 5.11 -14.03 0.05
N ILE A 95 6.14 -13.28 0.47
CA ILE A 95 6.95 -12.47 -0.45
C ILE A 95 8.35 -13.09 -0.51
N SER A 96 8.60 -13.87 -1.56
CA SER A 96 9.92 -14.41 -1.89
C SER A 96 10.88 -13.34 -2.42
N GLY A 97 12.17 -13.66 -2.54
CA GLY A 97 13.15 -12.78 -3.18
C GLY A 97 12.74 -12.37 -4.61
N PRO A 98 12.47 -13.33 -5.52
CA PRO A 98 11.98 -13.02 -6.86
C PRO A 98 10.66 -12.22 -6.85
N THR A 99 9.74 -12.51 -5.93
CA THR A 99 8.49 -11.74 -5.79
C THR A 99 8.77 -10.30 -5.37
N PHE A 100 9.69 -10.07 -4.44
CA PHE A 100 10.11 -8.73 -4.04
C PHE A 100 10.68 -7.96 -5.23
N ASP A 101 11.59 -8.58 -5.99
CA ASP A 101 12.25 -7.95 -7.15
C ASP A 101 11.21 -7.63 -8.24
N LEU A 102 10.22 -8.50 -8.46
CA LEU A 102 9.08 -8.26 -9.37
C LEU A 102 8.19 -7.10 -8.90
N LEU A 103 7.88 -7.01 -7.61
CA LEU A 103 7.04 -5.95 -7.05
C LEU A 103 7.76 -4.61 -7.06
N LEU A 104 9.07 -4.60 -6.80
CA LEU A 104 9.90 -3.39 -6.82
C LEU A 104 9.90 -2.70 -8.19
N GLN A 105 9.82 -3.46 -9.28
CA GLN A 105 9.72 -2.90 -10.65
C GLN A 105 8.47 -2.05 -10.88
N ARG A 106 7.44 -2.18 -10.05
CA ARG A 106 6.20 -1.39 -10.13
C ARG A 106 6.30 -0.06 -9.39
N PHE A 107 7.36 0.15 -8.61
CA PHE A 107 7.51 1.36 -7.81
C PHE A 107 7.96 2.53 -8.68
N GLU A 108 7.20 3.61 -8.62
CA GLU A 108 7.50 4.87 -9.28
C GLU A 108 7.83 5.92 -8.22
N PRO A 109 9.06 6.49 -8.22
CA PRO A 109 9.42 7.58 -7.32
C PRO A 109 8.45 8.76 -7.40
N LEU A 110 8.32 9.51 -6.30
CA LEU A 110 7.56 10.75 -6.27
C LEU A 110 8.19 11.78 -7.22
N GLY A 111 7.36 12.39 -8.05
CA GLY A 111 7.73 13.53 -8.89
C GLY A 111 7.87 14.83 -8.11
N PRO A 112 8.45 15.89 -8.71
CA PRO A 112 8.61 17.20 -8.08
C PRO A 112 7.27 17.88 -7.75
N ASP A 113 6.18 17.49 -8.42
CA ASP A 113 4.82 17.99 -8.23
C ASP A 113 3.99 17.13 -7.25
N GLU A 114 4.65 16.23 -6.51
CA GLU A 114 4.05 15.37 -5.51
C GLU A 114 4.59 15.71 -4.12
N PRO A 115 4.18 16.86 -3.53
CA PRO A 115 4.66 17.27 -2.23
C PRO A 115 4.34 16.20 -1.19
N CYS A 116 5.35 15.84 -0.40
CA CYS A 116 5.23 14.80 0.60
C CYS A 116 6.08 15.12 1.84
N SER A 117 5.70 14.53 2.97
CA SER A 117 6.54 14.45 4.15
C SER A 117 7.38 13.17 4.08
N VAL A 118 8.70 13.29 4.10
CA VAL A 118 9.59 12.13 4.11
C VAL A 118 9.74 11.62 5.54
N VAL A 119 9.58 10.32 5.72
CA VAL A 119 9.80 9.62 6.99
C VAL A 119 10.92 8.62 6.79
N GLU A 120 12.08 8.90 7.36
CA GLU A 120 13.25 8.01 7.30
C GLU A 120 13.06 6.84 8.27
N THR A 121 13.14 5.61 7.75
CA THR A 121 12.92 4.37 8.51
C THR A 121 14.15 3.45 8.51
N GLY A 122 15.27 3.95 7.96
CA GLY A 122 16.54 3.24 7.86
C GLY A 122 17.40 3.26 9.12
N GLY A 123 17.08 4.10 10.10
CA GLY A 123 17.78 4.17 11.38
C GLY A 123 17.17 3.23 12.42
N LEU A 124 17.86 2.11 12.66
CA LEU A 124 17.99 1.32 13.90
C LEU A 124 18.93 0.14 13.59
#